data_AF-A0A2A5G6D3-F1
#
_entry.id   AF-A0A2A5G6D3-F1
#
_cell.length_a   1.000
_cell.length_b   1.000
_cell.length_c   1.000
_cell.angle_alpha   90.00
_cell.angle_beta   90.00
_cell.angle_gamma   90.00
#
_symmetry.space_group_name_H-M   'P 1'
#
loop_
_entity.id
_entity.type
_entity.pdbx_description
1 polymer ?
#
loop_
_entity_poly.entity_id
_entity_poly.type
_entity_poly.pdbx_seq_one_letter_code
_entity_poly.pdbx_strand_id
1 'polypeptide(L)'
;MAKAKPVVKAAALDKTINTSVEALTKATSAANDVVAKKSAEAKKMLAEVKRHLKKKSTLTKRSKTASAKLKKDTSAVNKKAVAAVAKELKATNAALTKVRTSKAAVLTELASLKSSSKRLNAYTKAIAAADKVLNKPVTKRRKVKKSK
;
A
#
# COMPACT_ATOMS: atom_id res chain seq x y z
N MET A 1 -37.96 32.41 29.05
CA MET A 1 -36.54 32.84 29.07
C MET A 1 -35.72 31.82 28.30
N ALA A 2 -35.35 32.10 27.04
CA ALA A 2 -34.51 31.19 26.27
C ALA A 2 -33.09 31.19 26.86
N LYS A 3 -32.58 30.02 27.26
CA LYS A 3 -31.20 29.87 27.75
C LYS A 3 -30.23 30.35 26.68
N ALA A 4 -29.42 31.36 26.99
CA ALA A 4 -28.36 31.83 26.11
C ALA A 4 -27.40 30.67 25.79
N LYS A 5 -27.08 30.48 24.51
CA LYS A 5 -26.13 29.43 24.08
C LYS A 5 -24.76 29.71 24.70
N PRO A 6 -24.04 28.69 25.19
CA PRO A 6 -22.71 28.88 25.76
C PRO A 6 -21.76 29.45 24.71
N VAL A 7 -21.14 30.60 25.03
CA VAL A 7 -20.10 31.21 24.20
C VAL A 7 -18.83 30.41 24.39
N VAL A 8 -18.35 29.77 23.31
CA VAL A 8 -17.06 29.07 23.33
C VAL A 8 -15.95 30.11 23.48
N LYS A 9 -15.09 29.93 24.50
CA LYS A 9 -13.92 30.79 24.72
C LYS A 9 -12.88 30.55 23.62
N ALA A 10 -12.23 31.61 23.14
CA ALA A 10 -11.21 31.55 22.09
C ALA A 10 -10.12 30.49 22.37
N ALA A 11 -9.60 30.44 23.60
CA ALA A 11 -8.59 29.46 23.99
C ALA A 11 -9.05 27.99 23.87
N ALA A 12 -10.34 27.71 24.09
CA ALA A 12 -10.90 26.37 23.90
C ALA A 12 -10.94 26.01 22.41
N LEU A 13 -11.29 26.96 21.55
CA LEU A 13 -11.29 26.79 20.10
C LEU A 13 -9.87 26.55 19.56
N ASP A 14 -8.88 27.33 20.01
CA ASP A 14 -7.48 27.17 19.61
C ASP A 14 -6.94 25.77 19.98
N LYS A 15 -7.27 25.29 21.18
CA LYS A 15 -6.89 23.94 21.62
C LYS A 15 -7.50 22.87 20.71
N THR A 16 -8.77 23.01 20.34
CA THR A 16 -9.45 22.07 19.43
C THR A 16 -8.83 22.08 18.03
N ILE A 17 -8.48 23.26 17.51
CA ILE A 17 -7.80 23.41 16.22
C ILE A 17 -6.45 22.69 16.27
N ASN A 18 -5.59 23.03 17.24
CA ASN A 18 -4.26 22.42 17.37
C ASN A 18 -4.33 20.90 17.52
N THR A 19 -5.27 20.40 18.32
CA THR A 19 -5.49 18.95 18.50
C THR A 19 -5.88 18.27 17.18
N SER A 20 -6.73 18.92 16.38
CA SER A 20 -7.18 18.39 15.08
C SER A 20 -6.04 18.37 14.05
N VAL A 21 -5.20 19.41 14.04
CA VAL A 21 -4.00 19.49 13.18
C VAL A 21 -2.98 18.42 13.55
N GLU A 22 -2.74 18.20 14.84
CA GLU A 22 -1.88 17.11 15.30
C GLU A 22 -2.43 15.74 14.90
N ALA A 23 -3.73 15.51 15.07
CA ALA A 23 -4.38 14.26 14.68
C ALA A 23 -4.25 14.01 13.16
N LEU A 24 -4.44 15.04 12.34
CA LEU A 24 -4.28 14.94 10.89
C LEU A 24 -2.82 14.66 10.49
N THR A 25 -1.87 15.29 11.16
CA THR A 25 -0.43 15.06 10.93
C THR A 25 -0.05 13.63 11.28
N LYS A 26 -0.48 13.12 12.44
CA LYS A 26 -0.27 11.72 12.86
C LYS A 26 -0.90 10.75 11.86
N ALA A 27 -2.14 11.00 11.43
CA ALA A 27 -2.81 10.18 10.43
C ALA A 27 -2.07 10.17 9.08
N THR A 28 -1.51 11.31 8.67
CA THR A 28 -0.72 11.43 7.44
C THR A 28 0.56 10.58 7.50
N SER A 29 1.32 10.68 8.60
CA SER A 29 2.52 9.86 8.81
C SER A 29 2.19 8.37 8.85
N ALA A 30 1.16 7.98 9.62
CA ALA A 30 0.71 6.59 9.68
C ALA A 30 0.28 6.06 8.31
N ALA A 31 -0.45 6.85 7.51
CA ALA A 31 -0.84 6.46 6.16
C ALA A 31 0.37 6.23 5.25
N ASN A 32 1.39 7.08 5.33
CA ASN A 32 2.63 6.92 4.56
C ASN A 32 3.38 5.64 4.95
N ASP A 33 3.47 5.33 6.24
CA ASP A 33 4.10 4.11 6.74
C ASP A 33 3.37 2.85 6.27
N VAL A 34 2.04 2.84 6.31
CA VAL A 34 1.24 1.71 5.83
C VAL A 34 1.40 1.55 4.32
N VAL A 35 1.40 2.64 3.54
CA VAL A 35 1.68 2.60 2.09
C VAL A 35 3.06 2.00 1.80
N ALA A 36 4.09 2.38 2.57
CA ALA A 36 5.43 1.82 2.43
C ALA A 36 5.47 0.31 2.74
N LYS A 37 4.86 -0.10 3.86
CA LYS A 37 4.75 -1.52 4.26
C LYS A 37 4.02 -2.36 3.20
N LYS A 38 2.86 -1.91 2.72
CA LYS A 38 2.07 -2.60 1.70
C LYS A 38 2.77 -2.63 0.33
N SER A 39 3.52 -1.58 0.00
CA SER A 39 4.37 -1.58 -1.20
C SER A 39 5.49 -2.62 -1.12
N ALA A 40 6.13 -2.78 0.04
CA ALA A 40 7.14 -3.80 0.26
C ALA A 40 6.54 -5.23 0.19
N GLU A 41 5.36 -5.43 0.78
CA GLU A 41 4.61 -6.68 0.70
C GLU A 41 4.27 -7.05 -0.76
N ALA A 42 3.78 -6.09 -1.55
CA ALA A 42 3.49 -6.31 -2.97
C ALA A 42 4.74 -6.74 -3.77
N LYS A 43 5.91 -6.17 -3.45
CA LYS A 43 7.19 -6.57 -4.07
C LYS A 43 7.59 -8.00 -3.68
N LYS A 44 7.43 -8.38 -2.42
CA LYS A 44 7.69 -9.77 -1.94
C LYS A 44 6.79 -10.78 -2.68
N MET A 45 5.49 -10.49 -2.78
CA MET A 45 4.54 -11.34 -3.51
C MET A 45 4.91 -11.46 -5.00
N LEU A 46 5.39 -10.39 -5.64
CA LEU A 46 5.88 -10.46 -7.01
C LEU A 46 7.10 -11.39 -7.15
N ALA A 47 8.04 -11.34 -6.22
CA ALA A 47 9.20 -12.24 -6.21
C ALA A 47 8.76 -13.71 -6.06
N GLU A 48 7.80 -13.99 -5.17
CA GLU A 48 7.23 -15.33 -5.00
C GLU A 48 6.52 -15.83 -6.26
N VAL A 49 5.72 -14.99 -6.94
CA VAL A 49 5.11 -15.33 -8.22
C VAL A 49 6.17 -15.75 -9.24
N LYS A 50 7.26 -14.97 -9.37
CA LYS A 50 8.37 -15.30 -10.28
C LYS A 50 9.05 -16.63 -9.90
N ARG A 51 9.26 -16.87 -8.60
CA ARG A 51 9.83 -18.14 -8.09
C ARG A 51 8.96 -19.35 -8.47
N HIS A 52 7.65 -19.25 -8.25
CA HIS A 52 6.72 -20.33 -8.59
C HIS A 52 6.61 -20.57 -10.10
N LEU A 53 6.66 -19.51 -10.92
CA LEU A 53 6.70 -19.63 -12.38
C LEU A 53 7.97 -20.33 -12.86
N LYS A 54 9.15 -19.98 -12.31
CA LYS A 54 10.41 -20.66 -12.62
C LYS A 54 10.35 -22.14 -12.23
N LYS A 55 9.87 -22.45 -11.02
CA LYS A 55 9.68 -23.84 -10.57
C LYS A 55 8.73 -24.62 -11.48
N LYS A 56 7.60 -24.02 -11.86
CA LYS A 56 6.63 -24.63 -12.79
C LYS A 56 7.27 -24.96 -14.14
N SER A 57 8.05 -24.04 -14.71
CA SER A 57 8.75 -24.26 -15.98
C SER A 57 9.73 -25.45 -15.88
N THR A 58 10.55 -25.49 -14.83
CA THR A 58 11.49 -26.61 -14.58
C THR A 58 10.74 -27.93 -14.41
N LEU A 59 9.67 -27.97 -13.62
CA LEU A 59 8.88 -29.18 -13.41
C LEU A 59 8.17 -29.64 -14.69
N THR A 60 7.73 -28.71 -15.53
CA THR A 60 7.14 -29.04 -16.84
C THR A 60 8.16 -29.73 -17.74
N LYS A 61 9.42 -29.25 -17.77
CA LYS A 61 10.51 -29.93 -18.50
C LYS A 61 10.79 -31.31 -17.92
N ARG A 62 10.92 -31.43 -16.59
CA ARG A 62 11.12 -32.73 -15.91
C ARG A 62 9.99 -33.71 -16.17
N SER A 63 8.74 -33.23 -16.22
CA SER A 63 7.56 -34.03 -16.52
C SER A 63 7.67 -34.63 -17.92
N LYS A 64 7.99 -33.81 -18.94
CA LYS A 64 8.23 -34.29 -20.31
C LYS A 64 9.32 -35.36 -20.37
N THR A 65 10.44 -35.14 -19.68
CA THR A 65 11.54 -36.13 -19.63
C THR A 65 11.12 -37.42 -18.92
N ALA A 66 10.42 -37.33 -17.79
CA ALA A 66 9.95 -38.50 -17.05
C ALA A 66 8.94 -39.31 -17.88
N SER A 67 8.02 -38.64 -18.58
CA SER A 67 7.09 -39.28 -19.51
C SER A 67 7.82 -39.95 -20.69
N ALA A 68 8.84 -39.32 -21.25
CA ALA A 68 9.65 -39.92 -22.30
C ALA A 68 10.41 -41.18 -21.83
N LYS A 69 10.94 -41.17 -20.60
CA LYS A 69 11.57 -42.36 -19.99
C LYS A 69 10.56 -43.48 -19.76
N LEU A 70 9.39 -43.15 -19.22
CA LEU A 70 8.32 -44.13 -18.97
C LEU A 70 7.83 -44.81 -20.27
N LYS A 71 7.80 -44.09 -21.39
CA LYS A 71 7.45 -44.66 -22.70
C LYS A 71 8.48 -45.67 -23.21
N LYS A 72 9.76 -45.51 -22.84
CA LYS A 72 10.85 -46.42 -23.25
C LYS A 72 10.97 -47.61 -22.31
N ASP A 73 10.76 -47.37 -21.02
CA ASP A 73 10.84 -48.37 -19.96
C ASP A 73 9.69 -48.16 -18.96
N THR A 74 8.76 -49.11 -18.94
CA THR A 74 7.57 -49.13 -18.07
C THR A 74 7.82 -49.59 -16.64
N SER A 75 9.08 -49.57 -16.17
CA SER A 75 9.45 -49.92 -14.81
C SER A 75 8.68 -49.13 -13.73
N ALA A 76 8.51 -49.76 -12.57
CA ALA A 76 7.85 -49.15 -11.41
C ALA A 76 8.54 -47.84 -10.97
N VAL A 77 9.87 -47.74 -11.16
CA VAL A 77 10.65 -46.54 -10.86
C VAL A 77 10.22 -45.37 -11.75
N ASN A 78 10.09 -45.58 -13.06
CA ASN A 78 9.66 -44.52 -13.99
C ASN A 78 8.20 -44.09 -13.74
N LYS A 79 7.31 -45.03 -13.39
CA LYS A 79 5.92 -44.72 -12.99
C LYS A 79 5.89 -43.82 -11.75
N LYS A 80 6.69 -44.15 -10.72
CA LYS A 80 6.82 -43.33 -9.50
C LYS A 80 7.39 -41.94 -9.80
N ALA A 81 8.38 -41.84 -10.70
CA ALA A 81 8.96 -40.56 -11.09
C ALA A 81 7.94 -39.62 -11.75
N VAL A 82 7.11 -40.13 -12.68
CA VAL A 82 6.03 -39.34 -13.29
C VAL A 82 5.01 -38.88 -12.25
N ALA A 83 4.57 -39.78 -11.36
CA ALA A 83 3.63 -39.46 -10.30
C ALA A 83 4.18 -38.39 -9.33
N ALA A 84 5.46 -38.47 -8.98
CA ALA A 84 6.12 -37.49 -8.12
C ALA A 84 6.15 -36.09 -8.76
N VAL A 85 6.56 -35.99 -10.03
CA VAL A 85 6.57 -34.70 -10.74
C VAL A 85 5.16 -34.13 -10.92
N ALA A 86 4.16 -34.98 -11.18
CA ALA A 86 2.76 -34.56 -11.26
C ALA A 86 2.26 -33.97 -9.93
N LYS A 87 2.58 -34.63 -8.81
CA LYS A 87 2.25 -34.13 -7.46
C LYS A 87 2.92 -32.78 -7.19
N GLU A 88 4.19 -32.62 -7.52
CA GLU A 88 4.91 -31.35 -7.38
C GLU A 88 4.35 -30.23 -8.27
N LEU A 89 3.92 -30.54 -9.50
CA LEU A 89 3.27 -29.57 -10.40
C LEU A 89 1.94 -29.10 -9.82
N LYS A 90 1.11 -30.03 -9.31
CA LYS A 90 -0.16 -29.69 -8.66
C LYS A 90 0.06 -28.77 -7.46
N ALA A 91 1.00 -29.12 -6.58
CA ALA A 91 1.36 -28.30 -5.42
C ALA A 91 1.88 -26.91 -5.83
N THR A 92 2.73 -26.84 -6.86
CA THR A 92 3.29 -25.57 -7.35
C THR A 92 2.21 -24.67 -7.96
N ASN A 93 1.25 -25.24 -8.71
CA ASN A 93 0.12 -24.49 -9.27
C ASN A 93 -0.79 -23.96 -8.16
N ALA A 94 -1.12 -24.79 -7.15
CA ALA A 94 -1.95 -24.36 -6.02
C ALA A 94 -1.29 -23.19 -5.25
N ALA A 95 0.02 -23.29 -4.98
CA ALA A 95 0.77 -22.21 -4.35
C ALA A 95 0.81 -20.94 -5.22
N LEU A 96 1.03 -21.07 -6.53
CA LEU A 96 1.02 -19.94 -7.47
C LEU A 96 -0.33 -19.21 -7.47
N THR A 97 -1.44 -19.96 -7.49
CA THR A 97 -2.79 -19.38 -7.42
C THR A 97 -3.00 -18.63 -6.12
N LYS A 98 -2.63 -19.22 -4.97
CA LYS A 98 -2.73 -18.57 -3.66
C LYS A 98 -1.97 -17.24 -3.62
N VAL A 99 -0.69 -17.23 -4.05
CA VAL A 99 0.12 -15.99 -4.06
C VAL A 99 -0.47 -14.95 -5.01
N ARG A 100 -1.02 -15.36 -6.17
CA ARG A 100 -1.68 -14.42 -7.09
C ARG A 100 -2.91 -13.77 -6.48
N THR A 101 -3.76 -14.55 -5.81
CA THR A 101 -4.94 -14.03 -5.10
C THR A 101 -4.54 -13.06 -3.99
N SER A 102 -3.56 -13.44 -3.15
CA SER A 102 -3.04 -12.55 -2.10
C SER A 102 -2.43 -11.27 -2.68
N LYS A 103 -1.67 -11.36 -3.77
CA LYS A 103 -1.10 -10.20 -4.46
C LYS A 103 -2.19 -9.26 -4.96
N ALA A 104 -3.26 -9.78 -5.56
CA ALA A 104 -4.36 -8.97 -6.06
C ALA A 104 -5.04 -8.20 -4.91
N ALA A 105 -5.33 -8.86 -3.78
CA ALA A 105 -5.89 -8.22 -2.60
C ALA A 105 -4.97 -7.10 -2.06
N VAL A 106 -3.66 -7.36 -1.96
CA VAL A 106 -2.67 -6.36 -1.50
C VAL A 106 -2.59 -5.17 -2.46
N LEU A 107 -2.69 -5.39 -3.76
CA LEU A 107 -2.66 -4.29 -4.74
C LEU A 107 -3.91 -3.42 -4.70
N THR A 108 -5.09 -4.03 -4.55
CA THR A 108 -6.35 -3.30 -4.37
C THR A 108 -6.28 -2.41 -3.12
N GLU A 109 -5.85 -2.97 -2.00
CA GLU A 109 -5.71 -2.23 -0.75
C GLU A 109 -4.67 -1.09 -0.88
N LEU A 110 -3.52 -1.38 -1.51
CA LEU A 110 -2.48 -0.39 -1.74
C LEU A 110 -2.97 0.79 -2.60
N ALA A 111 -3.83 0.54 -3.59
CA ALA A 111 -4.41 1.60 -4.43
C ALA A 111 -5.31 2.52 -3.59
N SER A 112 -6.20 1.94 -2.78
CA SER A 112 -7.07 2.68 -1.86
C SER A 112 -6.27 3.50 -0.85
N LEU A 113 -5.25 2.90 -0.22
CA LEU A 113 -4.37 3.57 0.74
C LEU A 113 -3.59 4.72 0.11
N LYS A 114 -3.08 4.56 -1.11
CA LYS A 114 -2.39 5.65 -1.83
C LYS A 114 -3.33 6.82 -2.12
N SER A 115 -4.57 6.54 -2.50
CA SER A 115 -5.59 7.58 -2.72
C SER A 115 -5.86 8.37 -1.44
N SER A 116 -6.11 7.66 -0.34
CA SER A 116 -6.35 8.28 0.98
C SER A 116 -5.13 9.05 1.50
N SER A 117 -3.93 8.50 1.36
CA SER A 117 -2.67 9.18 1.71
C SER A 117 -2.49 10.47 0.91
N LYS A 118 -2.79 10.47 -0.40
CA LYS A 118 -2.73 11.69 -1.23
C LYS A 118 -3.67 12.77 -0.73
N ARG A 119 -4.91 12.40 -0.36
CA ARG A 119 -5.91 13.33 0.21
C ARG A 119 -5.44 13.92 1.54
N LEU A 120 -4.98 13.08 2.46
CA LEU A 120 -4.45 13.52 3.76
C LEU A 120 -3.28 14.49 3.59
N ASN A 121 -2.32 14.15 2.73
CA ASN A 121 -1.19 15.03 2.42
C ASN A 121 -1.66 16.38 1.83
N ALA A 122 -2.69 16.39 1.00
CA ALA A 122 -3.24 17.63 0.44
C ALA A 122 -3.87 18.51 1.53
N TYR A 123 -4.67 17.92 2.43
CA TYR A 123 -5.28 18.67 3.54
C TYR A 123 -4.22 19.23 4.50
N THR A 124 -3.25 18.42 4.90
CA THR A 124 -2.16 18.87 5.78
C THR A 124 -1.38 20.03 5.17
N LYS A 125 -1.10 19.98 3.85
CA LYS A 125 -0.42 21.09 3.15
C LYS A 125 -1.28 22.34 3.05
N ALA A 126 -2.58 22.20 2.77
CA ALA A 126 -3.50 23.32 2.67
C ALA A 126 -3.68 24.04 4.01
N ILE A 127 -3.83 23.30 5.10
CA ILE A 127 -3.90 23.85 6.46
C ILE A 127 -2.60 24.58 6.80
N ALA A 128 -1.45 23.96 6.59
CA ALA A 128 -0.17 24.61 6.84
C ALA A 128 0.04 25.90 6.00
N ALA A 129 -0.47 25.94 4.76
CA ALA A 129 -0.44 27.14 3.93
C ALA A 129 -1.39 28.23 4.46
N ALA A 130 -2.59 27.85 4.91
CA ALA A 130 -3.55 28.76 5.53
C ALA A 130 -2.99 29.36 6.84
N ASP A 131 -2.40 28.53 7.70
CA ASP A 131 -1.76 28.97 8.95
C ASP A 131 -0.64 29.97 8.68
N LYS A 132 0.16 29.74 7.63
CA LYS A 132 1.19 30.70 7.20
C LYS A 132 0.62 32.03 6.71
N VAL A 133 -0.61 32.07 6.20
CA VAL A 133 -1.24 33.32 5.75
C VAL A 133 -1.88 34.06 6.94
N LEU A 134 -2.58 33.33 7.80
CA LEU A 134 -3.30 33.87 8.95
C LEU A 134 -2.36 34.36 10.06
N ASN A 135 -1.25 33.66 10.28
CA ASN A 135 -0.27 34.00 11.32
C ASN A 135 0.86 34.93 10.84
N LYS A 136 0.76 35.48 9.62
CA LYS A 136 1.74 36.48 9.18
C LYS A 136 1.59 37.75 10.03
N PRO A 137 2.69 38.30 10.59
CA PRO A 137 2.62 39.60 11.24
C PRO A 137 2.13 40.64 10.23
N VAL A 138 1.18 41.47 10.63
CA VAL A 138 0.68 42.58 9.81
C VAL A 138 1.86 43.51 9.52
N THR A 139 2.44 43.37 8.33
CA THR A 139 3.48 44.28 7.88
C THR A 139 2.82 45.62 7.58
N LYS A 140 3.22 46.67 8.31
CA LYS A 140 2.75 48.04 8.07
C LYS A 140 2.95 48.37 6.59
N ARG A 141 1.85 48.65 5.86
CA ARG A 141 1.95 49.14 4.47
C ARG A 141 2.84 50.38 4.47
N ARG A 142 3.97 50.32 3.77
CA ARG A 142 4.84 51.47 3.54
C ARG A 142 4.02 52.49 2.75
N LYS A 143 3.69 53.64 3.38
CA LYS A 143 3.02 54.75 2.68
C LYS A 143 3.85 55.12 1.46
N VAL A 144 3.31 54.94 0.26
CA VAL A 144 3.91 55.47 -0.97
C VAL A 144 3.86 56.99 -0.84
N LYS A 145 5.02 57.64 -0.70
CA LYS A 145 5.14 59.09 -0.80
C LYS A 145 4.74 59.46 -2.24
N LYS A 146 3.60 60.13 -2.42
CA LYS A 146 3.32 60.83 -3.68
C LYS A 146 4.39 61.92 -3.81
N SER A 147 5.29 61.77 -4.78
CA SER A 147 6.13 62.88 -5.24
C SER A 147 5.21 63.95 -5.81
N LYS A 148 5.29 65.16 -5.26
CA LYS A 148 4.78 66.37 -5.90
C LYS A 148 5.74 66.76 -7.02
#